data_AF-A0A522YTY2-F1
#
_entry.id   AF-A0A522YTY2-F1
#
_cell.length_a   1.000
_cell.length_b   1.000
_cell.length_c   1.000
_cell.angle_alpha   90.00
_cell.angle_beta   90.00
_cell.angle_gamma   90.00
#
_symmetry.space_group_name_H-M   'P 1'
#
loop_
_entity.id
_entity.type
_entity.pdbx_description
1 polymer ?
#
loop_
_entity_poly.entity_id
_entity_poly.type
_entity_poly.pdbx_seq_one_letter_code
_entity_poly.pdbx_strand_id
1 'polypeptide(L)'
;MRRLLAAALAASLGPSPACAQLARAAAALRAPVPVSPFRLPTPSLTTLTPNALTLPSPASGRGGVEAKVAVVMPASLPLPLAGEGGVRVAVLAAPDSVANPAAEERREEPSAREQLSSIAADADPDRLWTGAVPAAQAQAQLSRAHRETFKFFFGSRVGLLRDMIRQQEAETAGRARSVKDLTGMWVAWRTKGYTGRTQTAGFETADRGTVRAEAVKVYDRYFPKDAEARAAFHRFLDRVDAYVPLRRPSNYRKLAFGVFYEAPTLPPEALKAKIDSSLSEAHLTDIARWRAERQDAVTASFKAAALASIREMNRVLPEGKKIVALILLGSYAIGQSTPNSDVDFQLVTQDGSPDAIAPFKEALVRNWTENKLDKLEAFQFALPPSPEVVRESFPEGYQVISPDPRAVRELTFDTAPRAPTAWTRVRGKAFEWGYTAWIRAWFLGASLKEALVKR
;
A
#
# COMPACT_ATOMS: atom_id res chain seq x y z
N MET A 1 34.85 -24.84 -32.58
CA MET A 1 35.32 -24.22 -31.31
C MET A 1 34.21 -23.76 -30.37
N ARG A 2 33.19 -22.97 -30.78
CA ARG A 2 32.14 -22.48 -29.85
C ARG A 2 31.25 -23.56 -29.19
N ARG A 3 31.07 -24.73 -29.82
CA ARG A 3 30.30 -25.85 -29.23
C ARG A 3 31.10 -26.71 -28.24
N LEU A 4 32.43 -26.68 -28.31
CA LEU A 4 33.32 -27.38 -27.39
C LEU A 4 33.53 -26.60 -26.07
N LEU A 5 33.46 -25.27 -26.11
CA LEU A 5 33.52 -24.44 -24.90
C LEU A 5 32.27 -24.55 -24.02
N ALA A 6 31.09 -24.78 -24.62
CA ALA A 6 29.83 -24.93 -23.87
C ALA A 6 29.73 -26.29 -23.15
N ALA A 7 30.35 -27.35 -23.69
CA ALA A 7 30.39 -28.66 -23.06
C ALA A 7 31.41 -28.71 -21.90
N ALA A 8 32.52 -27.97 -21.99
CA ALA A 8 33.52 -27.91 -20.92
C ALA A 8 33.05 -27.13 -19.68
N LEU A 9 32.17 -26.13 -19.84
CA LEU A 9 31.57 -25.37 -18.72
C LEU A 9 30.44 -26.12 -17.99
N ALA A 10 29.83 -27.13 -18.62
CA ALA A 10 28.77 -27.92 -18.01
C ALA A 10 29.30 -29.06 -17.11
N ALA A 11 30.57 -29.46 -17.27
CA ALA A 11 31.16 -30.58 -16.52
C ALA A 11 31.79 -30.16 -15.18
N SER A 12 31.89 -28.87 -14.86
CA SER A 12 32.57 -28.37 -13.65
C SER A 12 31.62 -27.86 -12.54
N LEU A 13 30.30 -28.05 -12.70
CA LEU A 13 29.32 -27.64 -11.70
C LEU A 13 28.66 -28.88 -11.07
N GLY A 14 29.22 -29.32 -9.95
CA GLY A 14 28.55 -30.28 -9.07
C GLY A 14 27.18 -29.76 -8.62
N PRO A 15 26.29 -30.64 -8.13
CA PRO A 15 24.91 -30.28 -7.84
C PRO A 15 24.84 -29.24 -6.73
N SER A 16 24.57 -27.98 -7.11
CA SER A 16 24.33 -26.90 -6.15
C SER A 16 23.01 -27.14 -5.38
N PRO A 17 22.98 -26.89 -4.06
CA PRO A 17 21.76 -26.99 -3.25
C PRO A 17 20.61 -26.10 -3.76
N ALA A 18 20.89 -25.09 -4.58
CA ALA A 18 19.88 -24.28 -5.25
C ALA A 18 19.06 -25.07 -6.28
N CYS A 19 19.65 -26.03 -7.00
CA CYS A 19 18.94 -26.90 -7.95
C CYS A 19 18.02 -27.89 -7.23
N ALA A 20 18.44 -28.38 -6.05
CA ALA A 20 17.61 -29.25 -5.21
C ALA A 20 16.40 -28.50 -4.61
N GLN A 21 16.54 -27.22 -4.27
CA GLN A 21 15.43 -26.38 -3.80
C GLN A 21 14.44 -26.05 -4.92
N LEU A 22 14.93 -25.77 -6.14
CA LEU A 22 14.09 -25.57 -7.33
C LEU A 22 13.31 -26.84 -7.72
N ALA A 23 13.94 -28.01 -7.62
CA ALA A 23 13.28 -29.28 -7.87
C ALA A 23 12.21 -29.60 -6.80
N ARG A 24 12.46 -29.29 -5.52
CA ARG A 24 11.45 -29.44 -4.44
C ARG A 24 10.28 -28.46 -4.59
N ALA A 25 10.54 -27.22 -5.01
CA ALA A 25 9.49 -26.25 -5.30
C ALA A 25 8.62 -26.68 -6.50
N ALA A 26 9.23 -27.27 -7.54
CA ALA A 26 8.51 -27.82 -8.69
C ALA A 26 7.68 -29.07 -8.32
N ALA A 27 8.15 -29.90 -7.37
CA ALA A 27 7.40 -31.05 -6.86
C ALA A 27 6.21 -30.62 -5.97
N ALA A 28 6.35 -29.55 -5.18
CA ALA A 28 5.27 -28.99 -4.36
C ALA A 28 4.13 -28.39 -5.22
N LEU A 29 4.42 -27.94 -6.44
CA LEU A 29 3.42 -27.47 -7.42
C LEU A 29 2.65 -28.61 -8.11
N ARG A 30 3.08 -29.86 -7.95
CA ARG A 30 2.40 -31.06 -8.51
C ARG A 30 1.57 -31.82 -7.49
N ALA A 31 1.57 -31.42 -6.22
CA ALA A 31 0.72 -32.05 -5.23
C ALA A 31 -0.75 -31.60 -5.42
N PRO A 32 -1.73 -32.52 -5.42
CA PRO A 32 -3.14 -32.16 -5.48
C PRO A 32 -3.53 -31.34 -4.25
N VAL A 33 -4.16 -30.19 -4.49
CA VAL A 33 -4.69 -29.32 -3.44
C VAL A 33 -5.92 -29.99 -2.82
N PRO A 34 -6.01 -30.18 -1.50
CA PRO A 34 -7.22 -30.69 -0.87
C PRO A 34 -8.35 -29.69 -1.08
N VAL A 35 -9.40 -30.12 -1.79
CA VAL A 35 -10.62 -29.35 -2.00
C VAL A 35 -11.45 -29.44 -0.72
N SER A 36 -11.52 -28.35 0.02
CA SER A 36 -12.48 -28.20 1.13
C SER A 36 -13.76 -27.54 0.61
N PRO A 37 -14.96 -28.04 0.95
CA PRO A 37 -16.21 -27.57 0.37
C PRO A 37 -16.70 -26.31 1.11
N PHE A 38 -16.35 -25.12 0.62
CA PHE A 38 -17.01 -23.88 1.01
C PHE A 38 -18.13 -23.55 0.00
N ARG A 39 -19.39 -23.68 0.42
CA ARG A 39 -20.55 -23.11 -0.28
C ARG A 39 -20.71 -21.65 0.13
N LEU A 40 -20.68 -20.74 -0.85
CA LEU A 40 -21.08 -19.34 -0.66
C LEU A 40 -22.61 -19.22 -0.85
N PRO A 41 -23.32 -18.41 -0.06
CA PRO A 41 -24.73 -18.11 -0.31
C PRO A 41 -24.88 -17.15 -1.50
N THR A 42 -25.86 -17.44 -2.35
CA THR A 42 -26.29 -16.64 -3.50
C THR A 42 -26.96 -15.34 -3.01
N PRO A 43 -26.57 -14.15 -3.49
CA PRO A 43 -27.34 -12.94 -3.21
C PRO A 43 -28.57 -12.85 -4.13
N SER A 44 -29.73 -12.65 -3.51
CA SER A 44 -31.00 -12.37 -4.21
C SER A 44 -30.97 -10.97 -4.83
N LEU A 45 -31.29 -10.90 -6.13
CA LEU A 45 -31.51 -9.66 -6.87
C LEU A 45 -32.81 -8.99 -6.40
N THR A 46 -32.72 -7.79 -5.84
CA THR A 46 -33.88 -6.90 -5.69
C THR A 46 -33.90 -5.94 -6.89
N THR A 47 -34.87 -6.18 -7.77
CA THR A 47 -35.26 -5.32 -8.89
C THR A 47 -35.76 -3.96 -8.40
N LEU A 48 -35.14 -2.87 -8.88
CA LEU A 48 -35.72 -1.52 -8.86
C LEU A 48 -36.46 -1.29 -10.18
N THR A 49 -37.78 -1.12 -10.09
CA THR A 49 -38.69 -0.73 -11.17
C THR A 49 -38.53 0.75 -11.53
N PRO A 50 -38.73 1.13 -12.81
CA PRO A 50 -38.63 2.51 -13.27
C PRO A 50 -39.99 3.22 -13.10
N ASN A 51 -40.01 4.41 -12.50
CA ASN A 51 -41.15 5.32 -12.63
C ASN A 51 -40.77 6.53 -13.47
N ALA A 52 -41.59 6.72 -14.50
CA ALA A 52 -41.58 7.78 -15.49
C ALA A 52 -41.86 9.14 -14.85
N LEU A 53 -41.14 10.17 -15.29
CA LEU A 53 -41.63 11.55 -15.25
C LEU A 53 -41.32 12.25 -16.58
N THR A 54 -42.41 12.40 -17.30
CA THR A 54 -42.79 13.21 -18.44
C THR A 54 -41.99 14.51 -18.65
N LEU A 55 -41.55 14.73 -19.89
CA LEU A 55 -41.11 16.02 -20.42
C LEU A 55 -42.30 16.98 -20.62
N PRO A 56 -42.09 18.28 -20.44
CA PRO A 56 -42.71 19.26 -21.33
C PRO A 56 -41.67 20.14 -22.03
N SER A 57 -41.97 20.50 -23.27
CA SER A 57 -41.31 21.54 -24.06
C SER A 57 -42.39 22.60 -24.44
N PRO A 58 -42.04 23.77 -24.99
CA PRO A 58 -41.47 24.91 -24.28
C PRO A 58 -42.36 26.17 -24.40
N ALA A 59 -42.19 27.14 -23.51
CA ALA A 59 -42.71 28.49 -23.71
C ALA A 59 -41.64 29.54 -23.35
N SER A 60 -41.36 30.38 -24.35
CA SER A 60 -40.69 31.68 -24.38
C SER A 60 -40.43 32.42 -23.05
N GLY A 61 -39.20 32.90 -22.88
CA GLY A 61 -38.89 33.97 -21.92
C GLY A 61 -37.39 34.27 -21.82
N ARG A 62 -36.99 35.47 -22.26
CA ARG A 62 -35.61 36.00 -22.23
C ARG A 62 -35.04 36.06 -20.81
N GLY A 63 -33.75 35.77 -20.66
CA GLY A 63 -32.96 36.15 -19.47
C GLY A 63 -31.68 35.33 -19.37
N GLY A 64 -30.52 35.99 -19.50
CA GLY A 64 -29.22 35.34 -19.54
C GLY A 64 -28.88 34.56 -18.29
N VAL A 65 -28.23 33.41 -18.47
CA VAL A 65 -27.55 32.65 -17.42
C VAL A 65 -26.25 32.11 -18.00
N GLU A 66 -25.15 32.39 -17.31
CA GLU A 66 -23.81 31.87 -17.54
C GLU A 66 -23.84 30.35 -17.71
N ALA A 67 -23.32 29.87 -18.84
CA ALA A 67 -23.07 28.45 -19.05
C ALA A 67 -21.86 28.02 -18.19
N LYS A 68 -22.12 27.57 -16.97
CA LYS A 68 -21.17 26.71 -16.23
C LYS A 68 -21.09 25.36 -16.95
N VAL A 69 -20.07 25.22 -17.79
CA VAL A 69 -19.65 23.92 -18.33
C VAL A 69 -19.15 23.08 -17.17
N ALA A 70 -20.02 22.25 -16.61
CA ALA A 70 -19.61 21.19 -15.69
C ALA A 70 -18.83 20.14 -16.48
N VAL A 71 -17.50 20.20 -16.38
CA VAL A 71 -16.63 19.10 -16.80
C VAL A 71 -16.87 17.95 -15.83
N VAL A 72 -17.75 17.04 -16.22
CA VAL A 72 -17.92 15.74 -15.55
C VAL A 72 -16.68 14.92 -15.87
N MET A 73 -15.70 14.96 -14.97
CA MET A 73 -14.59 14.00 -15.00
C MET A 73 -15.17 12.61 -14.71
N PRO A 74 -14.89 11.57 -15.53
CA PRO A 74 -15.21 10.21 -15.15
C PRO A 74 -14.45 9.90 -13.87
N ALA A 75 -15.16 9.34 -12.88
CA ALA A 75 -14.60 8.85 -11.64
C ALA A 75 -13.32 8.05 -11.92
N SER A 76 -12.18 8.63 -11.58
CA SER A 76 -10.90 7.93 -11.54
C SER A 76 -11.09 6.69 -10.67
N LEU A 77 -10.88 5.52 -11.30
CA LEU A 77 -10.94 4.20 -10.67
C LEU A 77 -10.34 4.26 -9.25
N PRO A 78 -11.05 3.77 -8.23
CA PRO A 78 -10.54 3.80 -6.87
C PRO A 78 -9.22 3.04 -6.84
N LEU A 79 -8.18 3.66 -6.28
CA LEU A 79 -7.02 2.92 -5.81
C LEU A 79 -7.53 2.02 -4.67
N PRO A 80 -7.53 0.68 -4.80
CA PRO A 80 -7.72 -0.16 -3.65
C PRO A 80 -6.36 -0.29 -2.97
N LEU A 81 -6.16 0.53 -1.95
CA LEU A 81 -5.28 0.17 -0.84
C LEU A 81 -5.98 -0.92 -0.03
N ALA A 82 -5.19 -1.81 0.57
CA ALA A 82 -5.63 -3.09 1.11
C ALA A 82 -6.78 -2.95 2.13
N GLY A 83 -7.87 -3.72 1.97
CA GLY A 83 -8.83 -3.88 3.07
C GLY A 83 -10.29 -4.19 2.72
N GLU A 84 -10.58 -5.11 1.80
CA GLU A 84 -11.92 -5.75 1.79
C GLU A 84 -11.75 -7.25 1.99
N GLY A 85 -12.10 -7.74 3.18
CA GLY A 85 -12.03 -9.15 3.53
C GLY A 85 -12.14 -9.43 5.02
N GLY A 86 -13.29 -9.15 5.63
CA GLY A 86 -13.58 -9.55 7.00
C GLY A 86 -13.91 -11.05 7.09
N VAL A 87 -13.03 -11.84 7.74
CA VAL A 87 -13.30 -13.24 8.12
C VAL A 87 -13.63 -13.28 9.60
N ARG A 88 -14.85 -13.71 9.96
CA ARG A 88 -15.26 -13.96 11.35
C ARG A 88 -14.79 -15.35 11.78
N VAL A 89 -14.07 -15.46 12.90
CA VAL A 89 -13.68 -16.74 13.51
C VAL A 89 -14.39 -16.91 14.85
N ALA A 90 -15.00 -18.09 15.03
CA ALA A 90 -15.72 -18.51 16.22
C ALA A 90 -14.75 -18.85 17.37
N VAL A 91 -15.18 -18.51 18.59
CA VAL A 91 -14.50 -18.76 19.87
C VAL A 91 -14.66 -20.23 20.26
N LEU A 92 -13.57 -20.89 20.65
CA LEU A 92 -13.58 -22.20 21.32
C LEU A 92 -12.77 -22.13 22.63
N ALA A 93 -13.37 -22.63 23.69
CA ALA A 93 -12.95 -22.55 25.08
C ALA A 93 -11.78 -23.49 25.42
N ALA A 94 -11.00 -23.10 26.44
CA ALA A 94 -9.92 -23.85 27.05
C ALA A 94 -10.43 -24.85 28.11
N PRO A 95 -9.58 -25.80 28.55
CA PRO A 95 -9.65 -26.32 29.91
C PRO A 95 -8.36 -26.11 30.71
N ASP A 96 -8.58 -25.99 32.01
CA ASP A 96 -7.61 -25.84 33.11
C ASP A 96 -6.64 -27.02 33.25
N SER A 97 -5.44 -26.76 33.79
CA SER A 97 -4.93 -27.56 34.92
C SER A 97 -3.83 -26.85 35.72
N VAL A 98 -3.93 -27.06 37.02
CA VAL A 98 -3.05 -26.63 38.12
C VAL A 98 -1.94 -27.68 38.33
N ALA A 99 -0.70 -27.25 38.57
CA ALA A 99 0.14 -27.70 39.70
C ALA A 99 1.59 -27.17 39.60
N ASN A 100 2.04 -26.56 40.69
CA ASN A 100 3.44 -26.40 41.12
C ASN A 100 3.72 -27.52 42.17
N PRO A 101 4.96 -27.87 42.61
CA PRO A 101 5.91 -26.91 43.20
C PRO A 101 7.43 -27.25 43.19
N ALA A 102 8.20 -26.30 43.75
CA ALA A 102 9.48 -26.41 44.49
C ALA A 102 10.77 -26.57 43.65
N ALA A 103 11.90 -25.92 43.94
CA ALA A 103 12.36 -24.98 44.97
C ALA A 103 13.68 -24.34 44.46
N GLU A 104 14.04 -23.11 44.86
CA GLU A 104 15.41 -22.80 45.36
C GLU A 104 15.63 -21.31 45.71
N GLU A 105 16.35 -21.15 46.82
CA GLU A 105 17.25 -20.08 47.26
C GLU A 105 16.74 -18.65 47.53
N ARG A 106 16.74 -18.35 48.84
CA ARG A 106 16.53 -17.06 49.47
C ARG A 106 17.68 -16.10 49.14
N ARG A 107 17.39 -15.08 48.34
CA ARG A 107 18.05 -13.77 48.41
C ARG A 107 17.11 -12.82 49.15
N GLU A 108 17.64 -11.97 50.02
CA GLU A 108 16.88 -10.93 50.72
C GLU A 108 16.24 -10.00 49.69
N GLU A 109 14.96 -10.23 49.43
CA GLU A 109 14.13 -9.36 48.61
C GLU A 109 13.78 -8.10 49.42
N PRO A 110 13.91 -6.89 48.84
CA PRO A 110 13.33 -5.70 49.44
C PRO A 110 11.84 -5.96 49.63
N SER A 111 11.31 -5.54 50.78
CA SER A 111 9.98 -5.95 51.23
C SER A 111 8.95 -5.77 50.12
N ALA A 112 8.04 -6.74 49.93
CA ALA A 112 6.97 -6.66 48.92
C ALA A 112 6.19 -5.34 49.00
N ARG A 113 6.21 -4.66 50.15
CA ARG A 113 5.62 -3.35 50.40
C ARG A 113 6.38 -2.18 49.75
N GLU A 114 7.71 -2.26 49.65
CA GLU A 114 8.56 -1.28 48.94
C GLU A 114 8.57 -1.50 47.42
N GLN A 115 8.52 -2.76 46.97
CA GLN A 115 8.34 -3.04 45.54
C GLN A 115 6.94 -2.62 45.07
N LEU A 116 5.88 -2.90 45.84
CA LEU A 116 4.52 -2.45 45.52
C LEU A 116 4.35 -0.94 45.64
N SER A 117 5.04 -0.25 46.55
CA SER A 117 4.98 1.21 46.64
C SER A 117 5.74 1.90 45.50
N SER A 118 6.82 1.30 44.97
CA SER A 118 7.52 1.81 43.78
C SER A 118 6.73 1.61 42.48
N ILE A 119 5.89 0.58 42.39
CA ILE A 119 5.00 0.32 41.24
C ILE A 119 3.72 1.17 41.33
N ALA A 120 3.21 1.42 42.55
CA ALA A 120 2.00 2.21 42.76
C ALA A 120 2.21 3.73 42.65
N ALA A 121 3.45 4.22 42.72
CA ALA A 121 3.76 5.65 42.68
C ALA A 121 4.02 6.23 41.28
N ASP A 122 4.01 5.40 40.23
CA ASP A 122 4.40 5.80 38.86
C ASP A 122 3.38 5.37 37.79
N ALA A 123 2.11 5.23 38.20
CA ALA A 123 1.02 4.84 37.31
C ALA A 123 0.50 6.03 36.49
N ASP A 124 1.38 6.68 35.73
CA ASP A 124 0.96 7.55 34.64
C ASP A 124 0.18 6.70 33.63
N PRO A 125 -1.15 6.88 33.46
CA PRO A 125 -1.95 6.11 32.52
C PRO A 125 -1.50 6.33 31.06
N ASP A 126 -0.77 7.41 30.80
CA ASP A 126 -0.19 7.73 29.49
C ASP A 126 1.22 7.10 29.31
N ARG A 127 1.78 6.42 30.33
CA ARG A 127 3.04 5.63 30.21
C ARG A 127 2.74 4.25 29.63
N LEU A 128 2.71 4.18 28.31
CA LEU A 128 2.34 2.99 27.54
C LEU A 128 3.57 2.21 27.04
N TRP A 129 4.73 2.87 27.00
CA TRP A 129 6.00 2.28 26.61
C TRP A 129 6.59 1.43 27.75
N THR A 130 6.40 0.11 27.65
CA THR A 130 6.93 -0.86 28.62
C THR A 130 8.31 -1.41 28.24
N GLY A 131 8.83 -1.02 27.06
CA GLY A 131 10.07 -1.55 26.49
C GLY A 131 9.84 -2.10 25.08
N ALA A 132 10.92 -2.28 24.33
CA ALA A 132 10.80 -2.89 23.00
C ALA A 132 10.43 -4.37 23.14
N VAL A 133 9.50 -4.83 22.30
CA VAL A 133 9.20 -6.27 22.15
C VAL A 133 10.50 -7.02 21.83
N PRO A 134 10.73 -8.24 22.36
CA PRO A 134 11.92 -9.01 22.05
C PRO A 134 12.18 -9.09 20.54
N ALA A 135 13.42 -8.86 20.13
CA ALA A 135 13.79 -8.73 18.72
C ALA A 135 13.31 -9.92 17.85
N ALA A 136 13.37 -11.14 18.38
CA ALA A 136 12.89 -12.34 17.70
C ALA A 136 11.36 -12.29 17.41
N GLN A 137 10.56 -11.83 18.37
CA GLN A 137 9.11 -11.69 18.19
C GLN A 137 8.79 -10.55 17.21
N ALA A 138 9.47 -9.41 17.35
CA ALA A 138 9.33 -8.29 16.44
C ALA A 138 9.66 -8.68 14.98
N GLN A 139 10.74 -9.45 14.78
CA GLN A 139 11.15 -9.96 13.48
C GLN A 139 10.16 -11.00 12.91
N ALA A 140 9.59 -11.87 13.76
CA ALA A 140 8.58 -12.83 13.34
C ALA A 140 7.30 -12.13 12.83
N GLN A 141 6.87 -11.06 13.51
CA GLN A 141 5.73 -10.24 13.10
C GLN A 141 6.00 -9.48 11.81
N LEU A 142 7.16 -8.84 11.68
CA LEU A 142 7.57 -8.18 10.44
C LEU A 142 7.62 -9.17 9.27
N SER A 143 8.16 -10.37 9.50
CA SER A 143 8.20 -11.44 8.50
C SER A 143 6.80 -11.95 8.11
N ARG A 144 5.85 -11.95 9.04
CA ARG A 144 4.44 -12.24 8.73
C ARG A 144 3.83 -11.14 7.86
N ALA A 145 3.99 -9.88 8.23
CA ALA A 145 3.49 -8.75 7.46
C ALA A 145 4.08 -8.74 6.03
N HIS A 146 5.39 -8.95 5.88
CA HIS A 146 6.05 -9.09 4.58
C HIS A 146 5.48 -10.23 3.74
N ARG A 147 5.17 -11.39 4.35
CA ARG A 147 4.55 -12.52 3.64
C ARG A 147 3.15 -12.18 3.15
N GLU A 148 2.35 -11.51 3.95
CA GLU A 148 1.00 -11.09 3.53
C GLU A 148 1.05 -10.03 2.43
N THR A 149 1.96 -9.05 2.52
CA THR A 149 2.21 -8.10 1.44
C THR A 149 2.65 -8.83 0.17
N PHE A 150 3.56 -9.79 0.29
CA PHE A 150 3.99 -10.60 -0.86
C PHE A 150 2.81 -11.35 -1.50
N LYS A 151 1.98 -12.05 -0.71
CA LYS A 151 0.78 -12.75 -1.20
C LYS A 151 -0.18 -11.79 -1.90
N PHE A 152 -0.45 -10.63 -1.30
CA PHE A 152 -1.34 -9.62 -1.88
C PHE A 152 -0.84 -9.13 -3.25
N PHE A 153 0.47 -8.83 -3.36
CA PHE A 153 1.07 -8.34 -4.59
C PHE A 153 1.19 -9.43 -5.67
N PHE A 154 1.50 -10.67 -5.30
CA PHE A 154 1.65 -11.78 -6.26
C PHE A 154 0.32 -12.49 -6.59
N GLY A 155 -0.73 -12.28 -5.79
CA GLY A 155 -2.08 -12.79 -6.01
C GLY A 155 -3.05 -11.70 -6.45
N SER A 156 -3.78 -11.11 -5.49
CA SER A 156 -4.91 -10.19 -5.74
C SER A 156 -4.57 -9.04 -6.68
N ARG A 157 -3.38 -8.43 -6.54
CA ARG A 157 -2.98 -7.31 -7.42
C ARG A 157 -2.68 -7.72 -8.85
N VAL A 158 -2.26 -8.97 -9.08
CA VAL A 158 -2.10 -9.50 -10.44
C VAL A 158 -3.48 -9.75 -11.07
N GLY A 159 -4.44 -10.23 -10.27
CA GLY A 159 -5.85 -10.32 -10.70
C GLY A 159 -6.42 -8.97 -11.12
N LEU A 160 -6.35 -7.96 -10.24
CA LEU A 160 -6.80 -6.60 -10.55
C LEU A 160 -6.12 -6.00 -11.78
N LEU A 161 -4.82 -6.27 -11.97
CA LEU A 161 -4.10 -5.82 -13.17
C LEU A 161 -4.70 -6.45 -14.44
N ARG A 162 -5.04 -7.74 -14.41
CA ARG A 162 -5.69 -8.44 -15.54
C ARG A 162 -7.05 -7.84 -15.84
N ASP A 163 -7.85 -7.57 -14.81
CA ASP A 163 -9.20 -7.03 -14.97
C ASP A 163 -9.16 -5.62 -15.54
N MET A 164 -8.25 -4.78 -15.06
CA MET A 164 -8.03 -3.44 -15.63
C MET A 164 -7.59 -3.49 -17.09
N ILE A 165 -6.67 -4.41 -17.46
CA ILE A 165 -6.27 -4.60 -18.86
C ILE A 165 -7.50 -4.96 -19.72
N ARG A 166 -8.31 -5.92 -19.26
CA ARG A 166 -9.52 -6.35 -19.97
C ARG A 166 -10.54 -5.24 -20.13
N GLN A 167 -10.76 -4.48 -19.07
CA GLN A 167 -11.65 -3.33 -19.08
C GLN A 167 -11.19 -2.31 -20.13
N GLN A 168 -9.91 -1.94 -20.12
CA GLN A 168 -9.37 -1.00 -21.10
C GLN A 168 -9.40 -1.56 -22.54
N GLU A 169 -9.15 -2.85 -22.72
CA GLU A 169 -9.29 -3.52 -24.02
C GLU A 169 -10.73 -3.47 -24.53
N ALA A 170 -11.72 -3.72 -23.67
CA ALA A 170 -13.14 -3.64 -24.01
C ALA A 170 -13.57 -2.19 -24.31
N GLU A 171 -13.17 -1.23 -23.48
CA GLU A 171 -13.49 0.19 -23.63
C GLU A 171 -12.90 0.78 -24.92
N THR A 172 -11.75 0.29 -25.37
CA THR A 172 -11.06 0.77 -26.58
C THR A 172 -11.29 -0.11 -27.81
N ALA A 173 -12.16 -1.11 -27.72
CA ALA A 173 -12.46 -1.99 -28.84
C ALA A 173 -12.97 -1.20 -30.05
N GLY A 174 -12.35 -1.41 -31.21
CA GLY A 174 -12.70 -0.71 -32.45
C GLY A 174 -12.26 0.75 -32.55
N ARG A 175 -11.48 1.27 -31.59
CA ARG A 175 -10.98 2.65 -31.59
C ARG A 175 -9.46 2.69 -31.69
N ALA A 176 -8.92 3.77 -32.24
CA ALA A 176 -7.49 4.03 -32.18
C ALA A 176 -7.06 4.29 -30.73
N ARG A 177 -5.95 3.70 -30.30
CA ARG A 177 -5.35 3.90 -28.98
C ARG A 177 -3.84 4.05 -29.08
N SER A 178 -3.25 4.78 -28.15
CA SER A 178 -1.83 5.12 -28.13
C SER A 178 -0.93 3.91 -27.86
N VAL A 179 -1.42 2.93 -27.07
CA VAL A 179 -0.66 1.72 -26.74
C VAL A 179 -1.32 0.49 -27.37
N LYS A 180 -0.61 -0.17 -28.29
CA LYS A 180 -1.10 -1.41 -28.92
C LYS A 180 -1.05 -2.59 -27.96
N ASP A 181 0.10 -2.80 -27.29
CA ASP A 181 0.33 -3.86 -26.31
C ASP A 181 0.04 -3.37 -24.88
N LEU A 182 -1.25 -3.30 -24.52
CA LEU A 182 -1.69 -2.88 -23.18
C LEU A 182 -1.17 -3.83 -22.09
N THR A 183 -1.20 -5.14 -22.35
CA THR A 183 -0.69 -6.15 -21.41
C THR A 183 0.79 -5.91 -21.11
N GLY A 184 1.63 -5.78 -22.13
CA GLY A 184 3.06 -5.53 -21.94
C GLY A 184 3.34 -4.22 -21.20
N MET A 185 2.63 -3.15 -21.54
CA MET A 185 2.76 -1.85 -20.88
C MET A 185 2.40 -1.94 -19.40
N TRP A 186 1.26 -2.53 -19.06
CA TRP A 186 0.80 -2.67 -17.68
C TRP A 186 1.68 -3.59 -16.82
N VAL A 187 2.23 -4.65 -17.42
CA VAL A 187 3.23 -5.50 -16.75
C VAL A 187 4.52 -4.73 -16.47
N ALA A 188 4.99 -3.93 -17.44
CA ALA A 188 6.16 -3.08 -17.25
C ALA A 188 5.90 -1.99 -16.20
N TRP A 189 4.73 -1.36 -16.24
CA TRP A 189 4.24 -0.40 -15.24
C TRP A 189 4.24 -1.00 -13.84
N ARG A 190 3.85 -2.28 -13.70
CA ARG A 190 3.75 -2.95 -12.40
C ARG A 190 5.10 -3.36 -11.81
N THR A 191 6.10 -3.60 -12.65
CA THR A 191 7.36 -4.26 -12.24
C THR A 191 8.53 -3.28 -12.15
N LYS A 192 8.48 -2.16 -12.87
CA LYS A 192 9.57 -1.18 -12.93
C LYS A 192 9.57 -0.19 -11.77
N GLY A 193 10.75 0.36 -11.48
CA GLY A 193 10.94 1.38 -10.45
C GLY A 193 10.94 0.85 -9.01
N TYR A 194 11.18 -0.45 -8.80
CA TYR A 194 11.27 -1.06 -7.47
C TYR A 194 12.66 -1.63 -7.20
N THR A 195 13.05 -1.73 -5.93
CA THR A 195 14.32 -2.34 -5.51
C THR A 195 14.21 -3.85 -5.29
N GLY A 196 12.99 -4.39 -5.24
CA GLY A 196 12.71 -5.79 -4.90
C GLY A 196 12.72 -6.12 -3.40
N ARG A 197 12.94 -5.15 -2.51
CA ARG A 197 12.72 -5.34 -1.07
C ARG A 197 11.23 -5.22 -0.77
N THR A 198 10.70 -6.17 -0.01
CA THR A 198 9.34 -6.10 0.55
C THR A 198 9.35 -5.25 1.82
N GLN A 199 8.31 -4.44 1.97
CA GLN A 199 7.95 -3.65 3.15
C GLN A 199 6.51 -4.00 3.53
N THR A 200 6.04 -3.53 4.68
CA THR A 200 4.64 -3.73 5.10
C THR A 200 3.66 -3.07 4.13
N ALA A 201 3.99 -1.90 3.59
CA ALA A 201 3.13 -1.15 2.67
C ALA A 201 3.31 -1.51 1.17
N GLY A 202 4.25 -2.37 0.81
CA GLY A 202 4.48 -2.76 -0.58
C GLY A 202 5.93 -3.09 -0.89
N PHE A 203 6.36 -2.84 -2.13
CA PHE A 203 7.77 -2.96 -2.50
C PHE A 203 8.47 -1.61 -2.36
N GLU A 204 9.67 -1.63 -1.80
CA GLU A 204 10.55 -0.48 -1.72
C GLU A 204 10.80 0.08 -3.12
N THR A 205 10.58 1.38 -3.26
CA THR A 205 10.73 2.09 -4.54
C THR A 205 12.21 2.40 -4.78
N ALA A 206 12.66 2.27 -6.02
CA ALA A 206 14.02 2.62 -6.42
C ALA A 206 14.25 4.12 -6.31
N ASP A 207 15.50 4.56 -6.33
CA ASP A 207 15.82 5.99 -6.31
C ASP A 207 15.19 6.74 -7.48
N ARG A 208 15.04 8.05 -7.32
CA ARG A 208 14.37 8.93 -8.27
C ARG A 208 14.96 8.85 -9.69
N GLY A 209 16.28 8.78 -9.83
CA GLY A 209 16.94 8.66 -11.13
C GLY A 209 16.58 7.35 -11.84
N THR A 210 16.61 6.24 -11.10
CA THR A 210 16.18 4.93 -11.61
C THR A 210 14.71 4.95 -12.02
N VAL A 211 13.82 5.50 -11.17
CA VAL A 211 12.39 5.58 -11.46
C VAL A 211 12.12 6.41 -12.71
N ARG A 212 12.74 7.58 -12.85
CA ARG A 212 12.62 8.45 -14.02
C ARG A 212 13.06 7.73 -15.30
N ALA A 213 14.24 7.11 -15.25
CA ALA A 213 14.78 6.36 -16.39
C ALA A 213 13.89 5.19 -16.79
N GLU A 214 13.32 4.46 -15.83
CA GLU A 214 12.41 3.37 -16.12
C GLU A 214 11.05 3.84 -16.67
N ALA A 215 10.52 4.98 -16.21
CA ALA A 215 9.31 5.58 -16.79
C ALA A 215 9.52 5.93 -18.27
N VAL A 216 10.67 6.53 -18.62
CA VAL A 216 11.07 6.79 -20.01
C VAL A 216 11.17 5.50 -20.83
N LYS A 217 11.77 4.44 -20.28
CA LYS A 217 11.84 3.14 -20.97
C LYS A 217 10.46 2.53 -21.23
N VAL A 218 9.50 2.69 -20.33
CA VAL A 218 8.11 2.26 -20.55
C VAL A 218 7.49 3.07 -21.68
N TYR A 219 7.60 4.40 -21.61
CA TYR A 219 7.05 5.28 -22.64
C TYR A 219 7.62 4.93 -24.02
N ASP A 220 8.95 4.94 -24.15
CA ASP A 220 9.65 4.68 -25.40
C ASP A 220 9.35 3.29 -25.98
N ARG A 221 9.04 2.29 -25.14
CA ARG A 221 8.75 0.93 -25.60
C ARG A 221 7.32 0.78 -26.13
N TYR A 222 6.35 1.41 -25.50
CA TYR A 222 4.93 1.08 -25.71
C TYR A 222 4.11 2.17 -26.40
N PHE A 223 4.56 3.42 -26.36
CA PHE A 223 3.86 4.56 -26.98
C PHE A 223 4.34 4.82 -28.41
N PRO A 224 3.57 5.59 -29.21
CA PRO A 224 3.94 5.93 -30.58
C PRO A 224 5.27 6.70 -30.63
N LYS A 225 5.99 6.59 -31.74
CA LYS A 225 7.25 7.33 -31.98
C LYS A 225 7.01 8.77 -32.41
N ASP A 226 6.06 9.44 -31.77
CA ASP A 226 5.78 10.85 -31.99
C ASP A 226 6.74 11.72 -31.16
N ALA A 227 7.45 12.63 -31.84
CA ALA A 227 8.45 13.48 -31.22
C ALA A 227 7.81 14.50 -30.27
N GLU A 228 6.63 15.03 -30.60
CA GLU A 228 5.99 16.05 -29.78
C GLU A 228 5.41 15.49 -28.49
N ALA A 229 4.71 14.35 -28.55
CA ALA A 229 4.21 13.67 -27.36
C ALA A 229 5.35 13.18 -26.46
N ARG A 230 6.46 12.71 -27.04
CA ARG A 230 7.66 12.33 -26.28
C ARG A 230 8.28 13.53 -25.57
N ALA A 231 8.38 14.67 -26.25
CA ALA A 231 8.85 15.92 -25.63
C ALA A 231 7.91 16.39 -24.52
N ALA A 232 6.59 16.27 -24.70
CA ALA A 232 5.61 16.54 -23.65
C ALA A 232 5.81 15.64 -22.44
N PHE A 233 6.11 14.35 -22.64
CA PHE A 233 6.37 13.42 -21.55
C PHE A 233 7.63 13.78 -20.75
N HIS A 234 8.70 14.23 -21.41
CA HIS A 234 9.88 14.74 -20.70
C HIS A 234 9.56 16.00 -19.89
N ARG A 235 8.84 16.98 -20.45
CA ARG A 235 8.39 18.17 -19.69
C ARG A 235 7.52 17.80 -18.50
N PHE A 236 6.65 16.80 -18.66
CA PHE A 236 5.85 16.27 -17.55
C PHE A 236 6.74 15.72 -16.43
N LEU A 237 7.74 14.89 -16.76
CA LEU A 237 8.67 14.38 -15.75
C LEU A 237 9.49 15.51 -15.09
N ASP A 238 9.81 16.59 -15.82
CA ASP A 238 10.47 17.78 -15.25
C ASP A 238 9.56 18.50 -14.24
N ARG A 239 8.25 18.57 -14.50
CA ARG A 239 7.27 19.07 -13.52
C ARG A 239 7.18 18.16 -12.29
N VAL A 240 7.17 16.83 -12.49
CA VAL A 240 7.24 15.87 -11.37
C VAL A 240 8.52 16.08 -10.55
N ASP A 241 9.64 16.32 -11.23
CA ASP A 241 10.93 16.57 -10.62
C ASP A 241 10.95 17.83 -9.74
N ALA A 242 10.34 18.92 -10.20
CA ALA A 242 10.22 20.15 -9.43
C ALA A 242 9.25 20.01 -8.24
N TYR A 243 8.22 19.16 -8.38
CA TYR A 243 7.14 19.05 -7.40
C TYR A 243 7.42 18.07 -6.25
N VAL A 244 8.12 16.97 -6.50
CA VAL A 244 8.32 15.92 -5.50
C VAL A 244 9.68 16.07 -4.79
N PRO A 245 9.72 16.17 -3.44
CA PRO A 245 10.94 16.19 -2.66
C PRO A 245 11.83 14.97 -2.94
N LEU A 246 13.15 15.18 -3.00
CA LEU A 246 14.13 14.11 -3.26
C LEU A 246 14.05 12.93 -2.27
N ARG A 247 13.47 13.13 -1.09
CA ARG A 247 13.43 12.16 0.02
C ARG A 247 12.31 11.11 -0.08
N ARG A 248 11.47 11.13 -1.12
CA ARG A 248 10.26 10.28 -1.23
C ARG A 248 10.15 9.54 -2.57
N PRO A 249 10.91 8.45 -2.74
CA PRO A 249 10.89 7.70 -3.99
C PRO A 249 9.51 7.16 -4.38
N SER A 250 8.70 6.67 -3.43
CA SER A 250 7.35 6.14 -3.72
C SER A 250 6.42 7.18 -4.30
N ASN A 251 6.40 8.40 -3.76
CA ASN A 251 5.58 9.50 -4.28
C ASN A 251 6.06 9.93 -5.67
N TYR A 252 7.38 9.97 -5.87
CA TYR A 252 7.95 10.25 -7.19
C TYR A 252 7.48 9.22 -8.23
N ARG A 253 7.57 7.93 -7.90
CA ARG A 253 7.10 6.86 -8.76
C ARG A 253 5.61 6.95 -9.03
N LYS A 254 4.79 7.21 -8.01
CA LYS A 254 3.33 7.39 -8.15
C LYS A 254 3.00 8.44 -9.21
N LEU A 255 3.66 9.59 -9.17
CA LEU A 255 3.41 10.67 -10.13
C LEU A 255 4.06 10.41 -11.50
N ALA A 256 5.31 9.99 -11.55
CA ALA A 256 6.02 9.72 -12.82
C ALA A 256 5.31 8.63 -13.64
N PHE A 257 4.70 7.64 -12.97
CA PHE A 257 3.93 6.58 -13.62
C PHE A 257 2.43 6.90 -13.73
N GLY A 258 1.97 8.02 -13.17
CA GLY A 258 0.55 8.41 -13.13
C GLY A 258 -0.05 8.65 -14.51
N VAL A 259 0.75 9.12 -15.47
CA VAL A 259 0.29 9.36 -16.84
C VAL A 259 -0.21 8.08 -17.53
N PHE A 260 0.31 6.91 -17.12
CA PHE A 260 0.00 5.63 -17.74
C PHE A 260 -1.39 5.06 -17.38
N TYR A 261 -2.14 5.70 -16.48
CA TYR A 261 -3.52 5.27 -16.19
C TYR A 261 -4.48 5.57 -17.33
N GLU A 262 -4.35 6.75 -17.95
CA GLU A 262 -5.27 7.22 -18.99
C GLU A 262 -4.62 7.28 -20.37
N ALA A 263 -3.35 7.70 -20.46
CA ALA A 263 -2.68 7.89 -21.75
C ALA A 263 -2.71 6.67 -22.70
N PRO A 264 -2.64 5.41 -22.24
CA PRO A 264 -2.65 4.25 -23.13
C PRO A 264 -3.91 4.08 -23.97
N THR A 265 -5.06 4.51 -23.45
CA THR A 265 -6.38 4.32 -24.07
C THR A 265 -6.80 5.48 -24.96
N LEU A 266 -6.11 6.62 -24.86
CA LEU A 266 -6.34 7.78 -25.73
C LEU A 266 -5.87 7.54 -27.16
N PRO A 267 -6.51 8.15 -28.16
CA PRO A 267 -5.99 8.11 -29.52
C PRO A 267 -4.65 8.90 -29.61
N PRO A 268 -3.73 8.52 -30.52
CA PRO A 268 -2.38 9.10 -30.57
C PRO A 268 -2.34 10.63 -30.64
N GLU A 269 -3.26 11.25 -31.38
CA GLU A 269 -3.36 12.70 -31.56
C GLU A 269 -3.74 13.46 -30.27
N ALA A 270 -4.40 12.80 -29.32
CA ALA A 270 -4.77 13.40 -28.03
C ALA A 270 -3.66 13.29 -26.97
N LEU A 271 -2.62 12.49 -27.24
CA LEU A 271 -1.61 12.12 -26.26
C LEU A 271 -0.84 13.33 -25.73
N LYS A 272 -0.32 14.17 -26.64
CA LYS A 272 0.43 15.38 -26.28
C LYS A 272 -0.38 16.30 -25.37
N ALA A 273 -1.61 16.63 -25.76
CA ALA A 273 -2.48 17.52 -25.01
C ALA A 273 -2.79 16.98 -23.60
N LYS A 274 -3.06 15.67 -23.46
CA LYS A 274 -3.26 15.05 -22.15
C LYS A 274 -2.00 15.09 -21.28
N ILE A 275 -0.83 14.83 -21.85
CA ILE A 275 0.43 14.86 -21.11
C ILE A 275 0.76 16.29 -20.65
N ASP A 276 0.57 17.28 -21.51
CA ASP A 276 0.80 18.69 -21.16
C ASP A 276 -0.18 19.18 -20.07
N SER A 277 -1.44 18.72 -20.08
CA SER A 277 -2.41 19.05 -19.02
C SER A 277 -2.18 18.31 -17.71
N SER A 278 -1.41 17.22 -17.72
CA SER A 278 -1.06 16.46 -16.51
C SER A 278 -0.07 17.26 -15.67
N LEU A 279 -0.43 17.48 -14.39
CA LEU A 279 0.28 18.39 -13.47
C LEU A 279 0.45 19.80 -14.07
N SER A 280 -0.65 20.39 -14.55
CA SER A 280 -0.67 21.79 -15.00
C SER A 280 -0.39 22.77 -13.86
N GLU A 281 0.01 24.00 -14.19
CA GLU A 281 0.25 25.06 -13.20
C GLU A 281 -0.98 25.36 -12.34
N ALA A 282 -2.17 25.36 -12.95
CA ALA A 282 -3.43 25.51 -12.22
C ALA A 282 -3.61 24.40 -11.15
N HIS A 283 -3.35 23.14 -11.52
CA HIS A 283 -3.44 22.02 -10.59
C HIS A 283 -2.38 22.14 -9.47
N LEU A 284 -1.16 22.54 -9.80
CA LEU A 284 -0.11 22.78 -8.79
C LEU A 284 -0.48 23.92 -7.84
N THR A 285 -1.15 24.97 -8.34
CA THR A 285 -1.64 26.10 -7.55
C THR A 285 -2.74 25.67 -6.58
N ASP A 286 -3.68 24.85 -7.05
CA ASP A 286 -4.74 24.29 -6.20
C ASP A 286 -4.19 23.43 -5.07
N ILE A 287 -3.16 22.62 -5.37
CA ILE A 287 -2.46 21.83 -4.36
C ILE A 287 -1.74 22.73 -3.36
N ALA A 288 -1.03 23.76 -3.83
CA ALA A 288 -0.32 24.68 -2.95
C ALA A 288 -1.29 25.40 -2.00
N ARG A 289 -2.41 25.88 -2.53
CA ARG A 289 -3.49 26.49 -1.76
C ARG A 289 -4.07 25.52 -0.72
N TRP A 290 -4.40 24.30 -1.12
CA TRP A 290 -4.89 23.26 -0.21
C TRP A 290 -3.94 23.03 0.97
N ARG A 291 -2.64 22.94 0.68
CA ARG A 291 -1.63 22.74 1.74
C ARG A 291 -1.55 23.91 2.69
N ALA A 292 -1.56 25.13 2.16
CA ALA A 292 -1.50 26.35 2.96
C ALA A 292 -2.75 26.54 3.84
N GLU A 293 -3.93 26.20 3.33
CA GLU A 293 -5.20 26.48 4.00
C GLU A 293 -5.73 25.33 4.87
N ARG A 294 -5.49 24.07 4.50
CA ARG A 294 -6.19 22.91 5.07
C ARG A 294 -5.30 21.87 5.72
N GLN A 295 -4.10 21.61 5.18
CA GLN A 295 -3.30 20.45 5.59
C GLN A 295 -2.99 20.43 7.09
N ASP A 296 -2.55 21.56 7.63
CA ASP A 296 -2.14 21.64 9.03
C ASP A 296 -3.36 21.55 9.96
N ALA A 297 -4.49 22.15 9.58
CA ALA A 297 -5.74 22.06 10.33
C ALA A 297 -6.28 20.62 10.39
N VAL A 298 -6.27 19.90 9.26
CA VAL A 298 -6.65 18.48 9.18
C VAL A 298 -5.71 17.62 10.02
N THR A 299 -4.39 17.84 9.91
CA THR A 299 -3.38 17.06 10.66
C THR A 299 -3.50 17.30 12.16
N ALA A 300 -3.72 18.54 12.60
CA ALA A 300 -3.89 18.89 14.00
C ALA A 300 -5.16 18.27 14.59
N SER A 301 -6.32 18.38 13.91
CA SER A 301 -7.56 17.80 14.42
C SER A 301 -7.53 16.28 14.41
N PHE A 302 -6.91 15.66 13.39
CA PHE A 302 -6.66 14.23 13.35
C PHE A 302 -5.80 13.76 14.53
N LYS A 303 -4.70 14.48 14.83
CA LYS A 303 -3.82 14.18 15.97
C LYS A 303 -4.57 14.26 17.29
N ALA A 304 -5.38 15.30 17.48
CA ALA A 304 -6.20 15.45 18.69
C ALA A 304 -7.19 14.29 18.86
N ALA A 305 -7.90 13.93 17.78
CA ALA A 305 -8.83 12.80 17.77
C ALA A 305 -8.13 11.47 18.05
N ALA A 306 -6.97 11.21 17.42
CA ALA A 306 -6.17 10.02 17.65
C ALA A 306 -5.74 9.88 19.12
N LEU A 307 -5.26 10.95 19.75
CA LEU A 307 -4.89 10.93 21.17
C LEU A 307 -6.10 10.64 22.07
N ALA A 308 -7.25 11.24 21.78
CA ALA A 308 -8.49 10.97 22.52
C ALA A 308 -8.91 9.49 22.38
N SER A 309 -8.87 8.95 21.16
CA SER A 309 -9.22 7.55 20.89
C SER A 309 -8.23 6.55 21.50
N ILE A 310 -6.93 6.85 21.54
CA ILE A 310 -5.95 6.00 22.24
C ILE A 310 -6.32 5.91 23.72
N ARG A 311 -6.57 7.05 24.38
CA ARG A 311 -6.95 7.09 25.80
C ARG A 311 -8.28 6.39 26.07
N GLU A 312 -9.28 6.57 25.22
CA GLU A 312 -10.58 5.89 25.31
C GLU A 312 -10.40 4.36 25.25
N MET A 313 -9.70 3.86 24.23
CA MET A 313 -9.51 2.43 24.01
C MET A 313 -8.66 1.80 25.11
N ASN A 314 -7.59 2.47 25.56
CA ASN A 314 -6.68 1.92 26.56
C ASN A 314 -7.28 1.80 27.98
N ARG A 315 -8.45 2.40 28.24
CA ARG A 315 -9.20 2.18 29.48
C ARG A 315 -9.83 0.79 29.56
N VAL A 316 -10.14 0.18 28.41
CA VAL A 316 -10.84 -1.11 28.32
C VAL A 316 -9.97 -2.24 27.78
N LEU A 317 -8.87 -1.90 27.10
CA LEU A 317 -7.92 -2.90 26.61
C LEU A 317 -7.10 -3.48 27.78
N PRO A 318 -6.88 -4.81 27.80
CA PRO A 318 -6.05 -5.43 28.81
C PRO A 318 -4.58 -5.00 28.67
N GLU A 319 -3.84 -5.06 29.78
CA GLU A 319 -2.39 -4.87 29.75
C GLU A 319 -1.73 -5.87 28.80
N GLY A 320 -0.69 -5.44 28.08
CA GLY A 320 -0.07 -6.20 27.00
C GLY A 320 -0.78 -6.06 25.65
N LYS A 321 -1.97 -5.46 25.58
CA LYS A 321 -2.70 -5.19 24.31
C LYS A 321 -2.99 -3.71 24.07
N LYS A 322 -2.49 -2.82 24.93
CA LYS A 322 -2.75 -1.38 24.80
C LYS A 322 -2.15 -0.83 23.51
N ILE A 323 -2.81 0.21 22.99
CA ILE A 323 -2.35 0.97 21.83
C ILE A 323 -1.28 1.93 22.33
N VAL A 324 -0.04 1.71 21.92
CA VAL A 324 1.13 2.52 22.32
C VAL A 324 1.18 3.80 21.50
N ALA A 325 0.92 3.70 20.19
CA ALA A 325 0.97 4.83 19.28
C ALA A 325 0.12 4.59 18.04
N LEU A 326 -0.17 5.68 17.34
CA LEU A 326 -0.60 5.70 15.96
C LEU A 326 0.52 6.30 15.10
N ILE A 327 0.83 5.65 13.98
CA ILE A 327 1.75 6.14 12.96
C ILE A 327 0.89 6.72 11.84
N LEU A 328 0.93 8.04 11.67
CA LEU A 328 0.34 8.72 10.53
C LEU A 328 1.25 8.54 9.32
N LEU A 329 0.66 8.12 8.20
CA LEU A 329 1.34 7.75 6.96
C LEU A 329 0.86 8.63 5.79
N GLY A 330 1.43 8.35 4.62
CA GLY A 330 0.95 8.92 3.37
C GLY A 330 1.15 10.44 3.29
N SER A 331 0.30 11.08 2.50
CA SER A 331 0.52 12.47 2.08
C SER A 331 0.42 13.48 3.23
N TYR A 332 -0.41 13.23 4.25
CA TYR A 332 -0.51 14.11 5.42
C TYR A 332 0.72 14.03 6.32
N ALA A 333 1.27 12.83 6.53
CA ALA A 333 2.46 12.66 7.35
C ALA A 333 3.67 13.46 6.86
N ILE A 334 3.78 13.65 5.54
CA ILE A 334 4.92 14.27 4.87
C ILE A 334 4.64 15.67 4.35
N GLY A 335 3.48 16.23 4.67
CA GLY A 335 3.10 17.58 4.25
C GLY A 335 2.89 17.74 2.74
N GLN A 336 2.45 16.68 2.07
CA GLN A 336 2.22 16.65 0.63
C GLN A 336 0.77 16.33 0.25
N SER A 337 -0.20 16.59 1.13
CA SER A 337 -1.59 16.29 0.83
C SER A 337 -2.11 17.11 -0.35
N THR A 338 -3.14 16.58 -0.98
CA THR A 338 -3.90 17.17 -2.09
C THR A 338 -5.38 17.18 -1.68
N PRO A 339 -6.26 17.93 -2.36
CA PRO A 339 -7.70 17.94 -2.04
C PRO A 339 -8.36 16.55 -2.02
N ASN A 340 -7.82 15.59 -2.77
CA ASN A 340 -8.35 14.24 -2.89
C ASN A 340 -7.62 13.21 -2.02
N SER A 341 -6.66 13.66 -1.19
CA SER A 341 -5.88 12.79 -0.31
C SER A 341 -6.74 12.18 0.79
N ASP A 342 -6.51 10.91 1.05
CA ASP A 342 -6.93 10.16 2.24
C ASP A 342 -5.98 10.40 3.41
N VAL A 343 -6.44 10.03 4.62
CA VAL A 343 -5.58 9.86 5.80
C VAL A 343 -5.32 8.37 6.00
N ASP A 344 -4.06 7.99 5.87
CA ASP A 344 -3.57 6.65 6.11
C ASP A 344 -2.93 6.55 7.50
N PHE A 345 -3.24 5.51 8.26
CA PHE A 345 -2.56 5.26 9.53
C PHE A 345 -2.29 3.79 9.82
N GLN A 346 -1.33 3.58 10.70
CA GLN A 346 -0.90 2.27 11.18
C GLN A 346 -0.87 2.30 12.71
N LEU A 347 -1.49 1.34 13.38
CA LEU A 347 -1.42 1.22 14.83
C LEU A 347 -0.14 0.54 15.29
N VAL A 348 0.34 0.96 16.46
CA VAL A 348 1.36 0.28 17.26
C VAL A 348 0.71 -0.18 18.56
N THR A 349 0.63 -1.49 18.78
CA THR A 349 0.06 -2.09 19.99
C THR A 349 1.12 -2.90 20.72
N GLN A 350 1.02 -3.01 22.04
CA GLN A 350 1.98 -3.74 22.87
C GLN A 350 2.25 -5.18 22.38
N ASP A 351 1.24 -5.85 21.82
CA ASP A 351 1.34 -7.21 21.26
C ASP A 351 1.51 -7.27 19.73
N GLY A 352 1.39 -6.15 19.01
CA GLY A 352 1.36 -6.10 17.55
C GLY A 352 0.14 -6.78 16.91
N SER A 353 -0.95 -7.01 17.66
CA SER A 353 -2.17 -7.65 17.16
C SER A 353 -3.08 -6.68 16.37
N PRO A 354 -3.70 -7.11 15.26
CA PRO A 354 -4.65 -6.29 14.52
C PRO A 354 -6.01 -6.12 15.22
N ASP A 355 -6.27 -6.81 16.32
CA ASP A 355 -7.59 -6.86 16.98
C ASP A 355 -8.11 -5.46 17.37
N ALA A 356 -7.20 -4.55 17.72
CA ALA A 356 -7.56 -3.19 18.13
C ALA A 356 -7.89 -2.26 16.95
N ILE A 357 -7.60 -2.63 15.70
CA ILE A 357 -7.67 -1.71 14.55
C ILE A 357 -9.11 -1.27 14.25
N ALA A 358 -10.03 -2.22 14.08
CA ALA A 358 -11.42 -1.92 13.78
C ALA A 358 -12.09 -1.08 14.89
N PRO A 359 -12.06 -1.48 16.19
CA PRO A 359 -12.68 -0.69 17.24
C PRO A 359 -11.99 0.67 17.44
N PHE A 360 -10.68 0.76 17.23
CA PHE A 360 -10.00 2.06 17.25
C PHE A 360 -10.44 2.95 16.09
N LYS A 361 -10.57 2.43 14.86
CA LYS A 361 -11.07 3.21 13.71
C LYS A 361 -12.45 3.79 13.99
N GLU A 362 -13.33 3.01 14.62
CA GLU A 362 -14.65 3.50 15.06
C GLU A 362 -14.54 4.62 16.10
N ALA A 363 -13.69 4.44 17.12
CA ALA A 363 -13.45 5.47 18.13
C ALA A 363 -12.87 6.75 17.51
N LEU A 364 -11.94 6.62 16.57
CA LEU A 364 -11.34 7.74 15.84
C LEU A 364 -12.38 8.50 15.01
N VAL A 365 -13.25 7.79 14.29
CA VAL A 365 -14.34 8.39 13.50
C VAL A 365 -15.31 9.16 14.39
N ARG A 366 -15.59 8.68 15.61
CA ARG A 366 -16.42 9.39 16.60
C ARG A 366 -15.74 10.64 17.14
N ASN A 367 -14.46 10.54 17.49
CA ASN A 367 -13.72 11.64 18.13
C ASN A 367 -13.21 12.69 17.13
N TRP A 368 -13.15 12.38 15.84
CA TRP A 368 -12.71 13.30 14.80
C TRP A 368 -13.89 14.08 14.22
N THR A 369 -14.25 15.18 14.89
CA THR A 369 -15.44 15.98 14.56
C THR A 369 -15.14 17.22 13.71
N GLU A 370 -13.91 17.73 13.76
CA GLU A 370 -13.49 18.95 13.05
C GLU A 370 -12.53 18.62 11.91
N ASN A 371 -12.64 19.32 10.77
CA ASN A 371 -11.78 19.13 9.59
C ASN A 371 -11.65 17.67 9.15
N LYS A 372 -12.67 16.86 9.44
CA LYS A 372 -12.72 15.44 9.13
C LYS A 372 -12.76 15.24 7.62
N LEU A 373 -12.04 14.24 7.14
CA LEU A 373 -12.13 13.77 5.77
C LEU A 373 -13.01 12.52 5.68
N ASP A 374 -13.65 12.34 4.53
CA ASP A 374 -14.46 11.16 4.25
C ASP A 374 -13.60 9.89 4.12
N LYS A 375 -12.34 10.04 3.68
CA LYS A 375 -11.43 8.93 3.41
C LYS A 375 -10.43 8.77 4.54
N LEU A 376 -10.65 7.72 5.34
CA LEU A 376 -9.79 7.32 6.44
C LEU A 376 -9.46 5.83 6.30
N GLU A 377 -8.18 5.52 6.14
CA GLU A 377 -7.72 4.15 5.94
C GLU A 377 -6.74 3.70 7.03
N ALA A 378 -6.99 2.49 7.52
CA ALA A 378 -6.16 1.82 8.50
C ALA A 378 -5.44 0.67 7.80
N PHE A 379 -4.13 0.56 7.99
CA PHE A 379 -3.42 -0.61 7.53
C PHE A 379 -3.90 -1.87 8.27
N GLN A 380 -3.97 -2.99 7.55
CA GLN A 380 -4.58 -4.25 8.00
C GLN A 380 -3.83 -4.97 9.15
N PHE A 381 -2.62 -4.53 9.49
CA PHE A 381 -1.81 -5.10 10.57
C PHE A 381 -1.64 -4.06 11.67
N ALA A 382 -1.21 -4.48 12.87
CA ALA A 382 -0.61 -3.59 13.85
C ALA A 382 0.90 -3.88 13.92
N LEU A 383 1.70 -2.92 14.37
CA LEU A 383 3.11 -3.13 14.63
C LEU A 383 3.37 -3.29 16.13
N PRO A 384 4.35 -4.10 16.54
CA PRO A 384 4.87 -4.07 17.90
C PRO A 384 5.56 -2.73 18.17
N PRO A 385 5.70 -2.29 19.43
CA PRO A 385 6.51 -1.12 19.82
C PRO A 385 8.00 -1.43 19.67
N SER A 386 8.44 -1.59 18.42
CA SER A 386 9.83 -1.87 18.06
C SER A 386 10.34 -0.78 17.12
N PRO A 387 11.33 0.02 17.57
CA PRO A 387 12.07 0.98 16.74
C PRO A 387 12.50 0.42 15.38
N GLU A 388 13.04 -0.79 15.38
CA GLU A 388 13.55 -1.45 14.19
C GLU A 388 12.42 -1.79 13.21
N VAL A 389 11.35 -2.41 13.69
CA VAL A 389 10.20 -2.80 12.85
C VAL A 389 9.53 -1.58 12.23
N VAL A 390 9.33 -0.52 13.00
CA VAL A 390 8.74 0.74 12.49
C VAL A 390 9.64 1.34 11.40
N ARG A 391 10.95 1.40 11.62
CA ARG A 391 11.91 1.93 10.65
C ARG A 391 11.95 1.11 9.36
N GLU A 392 11.92 -0.22 9.47
CA GLU A 392 11.91 -1.13 8.32
C GLU A 392 10.62 -1.01 7.51
N SER A 393 9.50 -0.79 8.21
CA SER A 393 8.17 -0.67 7.62
C SER A 393 8.00 0.65 6.86
N PHE A 394 8.56 1.74 7.37
CA PHE A 394 8.30 3.10 6.88
C PHE A 394 9.58 3.93 6.65
N PRO A 395 10.44 3.55 5.68
CA PRO A 395 11.68 4.29 5.42
C PRO A 395 11.43 5.64 4.73
N GLU A 396 10.22 5.86 4.23
CA GLU A 396 9.81 7.10 3.55
C GLU A 396 9.00 8.03 4.46
N GLY A 397 9.22 7.91 5.77
CA GLY A 397 8.78 8.86 6.79
C GLY A 397 7.31 8.84 7.14
N TYR A 398 7.06 9.32 8.35
CA TYR A 398 5.81 9.17 9.06
C TYR A 398 5.80 10.14 10.25
N GLN A 399 4.64 10.29 10.90
CA GLN A 399 4.54 11.00 12.17
C GLN A 399 4.03 10.05 13.26
N VAL A 400 4.68 10.07 14.42
CA VAL A 400 4.24 9.28 15.58
C VAL A 400 3.30 10.13 16.43
N ILE A 401 2.11 9.61 16.71
CA ILE A 401 1.11 10.20 17.57
C ILE A 401 0.91 9.25 18.76
N SER A 402 1.30 9.69 19.95
CA SER A 402 1.14 8.94 21.18
C SER A 402 0.94 9.91 22.35
N PRO A 403 0.13 9.55 23.37
CA PRO A 403 0.11 10.29 24.62
C PRO A 403 1.42 10.08 25.42
N ASP A 404 2.20 9.03 25.13
CA ASP A 404 3.49 8.73 25.76
C ASP A 404 4.64 9.46 25.04
N PRO A 405 5.30 10.46 25.65
CA PRO A 405 6.41 11.17 25.01
C PRO A 405 7.62 10.27 24.73
N ARG A 406 7.80 9.18 25.49
CA ARG A 406 8.87 8.21 25.25
C ARG A 406 8.58 7.41 23.99
N ALA A 407 7.35 6.94 23.79
CA ALA A 407 6.98 6.27 22.55
C ALA A 407 7.21 7.15 21.32
N VAL A 408 6.88 8.45 21.41
CA VAL A 408 7.17 9.41 20.33
C VAL A 408 8.67 9.47 20.02
N ARG A 409 9.53 9.63 21.05
CA ARG A 409 10.99 9.69 20.86
C ARG A 409 11.57 8.40 20.28
N GLU A 410 11.19 7.25 20.85
CA GLU A 410 11.76 5.95 20.50
C GLU A 410 11.31 5.46 19.13
N LEU A 411 10.10 5.82 18.68
CA LEU A 411 9.56 5.39 17.39
C LEU A 411 9.82 6.38 16.27
N THR A 412 10.28 7.61 16.54
CA THR A 412 10.56 8.61 15.50
C THR A 412 12.00 8.48 14.99
N PHE A 413 12.19 8.39 13.67
CA PHE A 413 13.52 8.41 13.04
C PHE A 413 13.62 9.44 11.93
N ASP A 414 14.83 9.94 11.72
CA ASP A 414 15.09 10.79 10.57
C ASP A 414 15.04 9.99 9.25
N THR A 415 14.18 10.52 8.40
CA THR A 415 13.82 10.23 7.02
C THR A 415 14.87 10.30 5.91
N ALA A 416 16.15 9.98 6.09
CA ALA A 416 17.10 10.23 5.01
C ALA A 416 17.02 9.14 3.93
N PRO A 417 16.71 9.46 2.65
CA PRO A 417 16.77 8.49 1.57
C PRO A 417 18.20 7.97 1.46
N ARG A 418 18.40 6.66 1.59
CA ARG A 418 19.72 6.06 1.39
C ARG A 418 20.04 6.01 -0.10
N ALA A 419 21.26 6.39 -0.46
CA ALA A 419 21.73 6.22 -1.82
C ALA A 419 21.65 4.74 -2.22
N PRO A 420 21.15 4.43 -3.43
CA PRO A 420 21.04 3.05 -3.89
C PRO A 420 22.44 2.44 -4.03
N THR A 421 22.66 1.29 -3.41
CA THR A 421 23.88 0.52 -3.62
C THR A 421 23.85 -0.21 -4.98
N ALA A 422 25.01 -0.64 -5.48
CA ALA A 422 25.07 -1.51 -6.66
C ALA A 422 24.21 -2.77 -6.49
N TRP A 423 24.23 -3.35 -5.28
CA TRP A 423 23.39 -4.50 -4.92
C TRP A 423 21.90 -4.18 -4.99
N THR A 424 21.47 -3.01 -4.51
CA THR A 424 20.08 -2.55 -4.60
C THR A 424 19.60 -2.52 -6.06
N ARG A 425 20.46 -2.07 -6.98
CA ARG A 425 20.14 -2.01 -8.43
C ARG A 425 20.02 -3.41 -9.04
N VAL A 426 20.97 -4.31 -8.73
CA VAL A 426 20.93 -5.71 -9.20
C VAL A 426 19.69 -6.42 -8.70
N ARG A 427 19.37 -6.28 -7.40
CA ARG A 427 18.15 -6.82 -6.79
C ARG A 427 16.89 -6.28 -7.46
N GLY A 428 16.83 -4.98 -7.74
CA GLY A 428 15.71 -4.37 -8.46
C GLY A 428 15.51 -4.97 -9.85
N LYS A 429 16.59 -5.24 -10.59
CA LYS A 429 16.51 -5.90 -11.90
C LYS A 429 16.09 -7.36 -11.82
N ALA A 430 16.61 -8.12 -10.84
CA ALA A 430 16.18 -9.49 -10.60
C ALA A 430 14.68 -9.55 -10.26
N PHE A 431 14.20 -8.63 -9.42
CA PHE A 431 12.79 -8.48 -9.09
C PHE A 431 11.94 -8.16 -10.33
N GLU A 432 12.36 -7.19 -11.15
CA GLU A 432 11.67 -6.82 -12.38
C GLU A 432 11.45 -8.05 -13.29
N TRP A 433 12.51 -8.83 -13.53
CA TRP A 433 12.42 -10.04 -14.36
C TRP A 433 11.59 -11.14 -13.73
N GLY A 434 11.83 -11.46 -12.46
CA GLY A 434 11.10 -12.52 -11.76
C GLY A 434 9.60 -12.22 -11.66
N TYR A 435 9.24 -10.98 -11.29
CA TYR A 435 7.84 -10.61 -11.16
C TYR A 435 7.14 -10.47 -12.52
N THR A 436 7.85 -10.03 -13.57
CA THR A 436 7.33 -10.08 -14.95
C THR A 436 7.01 -11.51 -15.38
N ALA A 437 7.92 -12.45 -15.14
CA ALA A 437 7.72 -13.86 -15.48
C ALA A 437 6.52 -14.45 -14.70
N TRP A 438 6.42 -14.13 -13.41
CA TRP A 438 5.30 -14.53 -12.56
C TRP A 438 3.96 -14.03 -13.10
N ILE A 439 3.83 -12.72 -13.37
CA ILE A 439 2.56 -12.14 -13.87
C ILE A 439 2.14 -12.81 -15.18
N ARG A 440 3.08 -13.05 -16.09
CA ARG A 440 2.80 -13.72 -17.37
C ARG A 440 2.34 -15.17 -17.17
N ALA A 441 3.00 -15.92 -16.30
CA ALA A 441 2.60 -17.28 -15.96
C ALA A 441 1.20 -17.31 -15.32
N TRP A 442 0.92 -16.35 -14.43
CA TRP A 442 -0.38 -16.21 -13.78
C TRP A 442 -1.49 -15.87 -14.80
N PHE A 443 -1.27 -14.92 -15.72
CA PHE A 443 -2.23 -14.62 -16.80
C PHE A 443 -2.51 -15.84 -17.68
N LEU A 444 -1.46 -16.59 -18.05
CA LEU A 444 -1.62 -17.82 -18.84
C LEU A 444 -2.47 -18.85 -18.10
N GLY A 445 -2.16 -19.12 -16.83
CA GLY A 445 -2.92 -20.06 -16.00
C GLY A 445 -4.39 -19.66 -15.85
N ALA A 446 -4.65 -18.36 -15.66
CA ALA A 446 -6.01 -17.85 -15.53
C ALA A 446 -6.81 -17.96 -16.85
N SER A 447 -6.16 -17.74 -18.01
CA SER A 447 -6.79 -17.92 -19.32
C SER A 447 -7.07 -19.39 -19.63
N LEU A 448 -6.17 -20.31 -19.25
CA LEU A 448 -6.40 -21.75 -19.37
C LEU A 448 -7.58 -22.21 -18.51
N LYS A 449 -7.69 -21.72 -17.27
CA LYS A 449 -8.81 -22.03 -16.37
C LYS A 449 -10.15 -21.59 -16.97
N GLU A 450 -10.23 -20.39 -17.53
CA GLU A 450 -11.45 -19.89 -18.17
C GLU A 450 -11.84 -20.70 -19.42
N ALA A 451 -10.86 -21.13 -20.21
CA ALA A 451 -11.10 -21.98 -21.38
C ALA A 451 -11.64 -23.36 -21.00
N LEU A 452 -11.21 -23.92 -19.85
CA LEU A 452 -11.70 -25.19 -19.34
C LEU A 452 -13.13 -25.11 -18.78
N VAL A 453 -13.53 -23.99 -18.17
CA VAL A 453 -14.89 -23.80 -17.63
C VAL A 453 -15.94 -23.59 -18.72
N LYS A 454 -15.52 -23.12 -19.91
CA LYS A 454 -16.42 -22.89 -21.06
C LYS A 454 -16.66 -24.16 -21.90
N ARG A 455 -15.97 -25.25 -21.62
CA ARG A 455 -16.20 -26.57 -22.20
C ARG A 455 -17.06 -27.39 -21.25
#